data_AF-A0A7X3UEY1-F1
#
_entry.id   AF-A0A7X3UEY1-F1
#
_cell.length_a   1.000
_cell.length_b   1.000
_cell.length_c   1.000
_cell.angle_alpha   90.00
_cell.angle_beta   90.00
_cell.angle_gamma   90.00
#
_symmetry.space_group_name_H-M   'P 1'
#
loop_
_entity.id
_entity.type
_entity.pdbx_description
1 polymer ?
#
loop_
_entity_poly.entity_id
_entity_poly.type
_entity_poly.pdbx_seq_one_letter_code
_entity_poly.pdbx_strand_id
1 'polypeptide(L)' 'VYGRHHGFCLETQAFPDAVNRQGSPGWPSVILHPDDEYRHQVCYAFSSTITA' A
#
# COMPACT_ATOMS: atom_id res chain seq x y z
N VAL A 1 6.12 -24.65 14.80
CA VAL A 1 5.95 -23.80 16.01
C VAL A 1 4.96 -22.64 15.80
N TYR A 2 4.71 -22.14 14.59
CA TYR A 2 3.66 -21.13 14.39
C TYR A 2 2.29 -21.77 14.07
N GLY A 3 1.24 -21.32 14.75
CA GLY A 3 -0.14 -21.74 14.52
C GLY A 3 -0.83 -20.94 13.42
N ARG A 4 -2.08 -21.29 13.13
CA ARG A 4 -2.92 -20.53 12.19
C ARG A 4 -3.09 -19.09 12.69
N HIS A 5 -2.88 -18.10 11.81
CA HIS A 5 -2.98 -16.65 12.07
C HIS A 5 -1.95 -16.05 13.05
N HIS A 6 -0.79 -16.67 13.22
CA HIS A 6 0.29 -16.15 14.08
C HIS A 6 1.01 -14.89 13.54
N GLY A 7 0.56 -14.35 12.42
CA GLY A 7 1.08 -13.13 11.82
C GLY A 7 -0.02 -12.44 11.02
N PHE A 8 0.23 -11.19 10.68
CA PHE A 8 -0.63 -10.39 9.82
C PHE A 8 0.24 -9.64 8.83
N CYS A 9 -0.32 -9.35 7.66
CA CYS A 9 0.35 -8.57 6.63
C CYS A 9 -0.01 -7.09 6.76
N LEU A 10 0.96 -6.23 6.45
CA LEU A 10 0.76 -4.80 6.26
C LEU A 10 1.09 -4.49 4.80
N GLU A 11 0.10 -4.65 3.92
CA GLU A 11 0.30 -4.55 2.47
C GLU A 11 -0.11 -3.16 1.98
N THR A 12 0.86 -2.25 1.90
CA THR A 12 0.65 -0.93 1.30
C THR A 12 0.66 -1.06 -0.22
N GLN A 13 -0.47 -0.77 -0.83
CA GLN A 13 -0.63 -0.78 -2.28
C GLN A 13 -1.89 -0.02 -2.69
N ALA A 14 -1.98 0.31 -3.97
CA ALA A 14 -3.25 0.68 -4.60
C ALA A 14 -4.15 -0.57 -4.74
N PHE A 15 -5.41 -0.38 -5.16
CA PHE A 15 -6.33 -1.50 -5.30
C PHE A 15 -5.77 -2.58 -6.26
N PRO A 16 -5.81 -3.88 -5.89
CA PRO A 16 -5.25 -4.95 -6.71
C PRO A 16 -5.82 -5.00 -8.15
N ASP A 17 -7.08 -4.60 -8.32
CA ASP A 17 -7.76 -4.61 -9.63
C ASP A 17 -7.58 -3.30 -10.42
N ALA A 18 -6.82 -2.33 -9.92
CA ALA A 18 -6.69 -1.01 -10.55
C ALA A 18 -6.19 -1.09 -12.00
N VAL A 19 -5.27 -2.01 -12.31
CA VAL A 19 -4.76 -2.23 -13.69
C VAL A 19 -5.90 -2.61 -14.65
N ASN A 20 -6.89 -3.37 -14.22
CA ASN A 20 -8.01 -3.79 -15.09
C ASN A 20 -9.13 -2.75 -15.16
N ARG A 21 -9.12 -1.75 -14.27
CA ARG A 21 -10.18 -0.75 -14.11
C ARG A 21 -9.83 0.63 -14.67
N GLN A 22 -8.81 0.71 -15.53
CA GLN A 22 -8.38 1.97 -16.14
C GLN A 22 -9.56 2.71 -16.79
N GLY A 23 -9.68 4.01 -16.51
CA GLY A 23 -10.76 4.87 -17.03
C GLY A 23 -12.12 4.70 -16.34
N SER A 24 -12.28 3.78 -15.38
CA SER A 24 -13.53 3.63 -14.62
C SER A 24 -13.66 4.70 -13.53
N PRO A 25 -14.86 5.32 -13.35
CA PRO A 25 -15.07 6.29 -12.27
C PRO A 25 -14.74 5.72 -10.88
N GLY A 26 -13.96 6.45 -10.10
CA GLY A 26 -13.57 6.07 -8.73
C GLY A 26 -12.35 5.14 -8.63
N TRP A 27 -11.75 4.71 -9.75
CA TRP A 27 -10.52 3.89 -9.76
C TRP A 27 -9.30 4.74 -10.11
N PRO A 28 -8.22 4.72 -9.31
CA PRO A 28 -6.99 5.42 -9.63
C PRO A 28 -6.24 4.75 -10.79
N SER A 29 -5.59 5.53 -11.64
CA SER A 29 -4.55 4.99 -12.53
C SER A 29 -3.35 4.57 -11.68
N VAL A 30 -2.78 3.42 -12.03
CA VAL A 30 -1.56 2.86 -11.44
C VAL A 30 -0.49 2.61 -12.50
N ILE A 31 -0.73 3.07 -13.74
CA ILE A 31 0.20 2.91 -14.85
C ILE A 31 1.23 4.04 -14.77
N LEU A 32 2.50 3.66 -14.76
CA LEU A 32 3.62 4.59 -14.86
C LEU A 32 4.04 4.68 -16.33
N HIS A 33 4.11 5.89 -16.89
CA HIS A 33 4.55 6.12 -18.26
C HIS A 33 6.02 6.54 -18.31
N PRO A 34 6.66 6.54 -19.50
CA PRO A 34 7.97 7.15 -19.66
C PRO A 34 7.97 8.59 -19.13
N ASP A 35 9.06 8.96 -18.46
CA ASP A 35 9.28 10.26 -17.80
C ASP A 35 8.42 10.55 -16.56
N ASP A 36 7.48 9.67 -16.20
CA ASP A 36 6.77 9.76 -14.92
C ASP A 36 7.67 9.33 -13.75
N GLU A 37 7.48 9.97 -12.60
CA GLU A 37 8.14 9.60 -11.35
C GLU A 37 7.18 8.87 -10.42
N TYR A 38 7.48 7.60 -10.14
CA TYR A 38 6.78 6.86 -9.10
C TYR A 38 7.28 7.28 -7.71
N ARG A 39 6.37 7.73 -6.86
CA ARG A 39 6.64 8.03 -5.44
C ARG A 39 5.72 7.23 -4.55
N HIS A 40 6.31 6.52 -3.59
CA HIS A 40 5.60 5.78 -2.57
C HIS A 40 6.39 5.83 -1.27
N GLN A 41 5.72 6.19 -0.18
CA GLN A 41 6.33 6.30 1.14
C GLN A 41 5.50 5.52 2.15
N VAL A 42 6.18 4.74 2.98
CA VAL A 42 5.58 3.99 4.07
C VAL A 42 6.41 4.23 5.32
N CYS A 43 5.73 4.49 6.44
CA CYS A 43 6.35 4.66 7.75
C CYS A 43 5.58 3.84 8.78
N TYR A 44 6.21 2.80 9.33
CA TYR A 44 5.71 2.07 10.49
C TYR A 44 6.51 2.51 11.72
N ALA A 45 5.97 3.47 12.46
CA ALA A 45 6.60 3.98 13.68
C ALA A 45 5.93 3.34 14.90
N PHE A 46 6.75 2.68 15.72
CA PHE A 46 6.32 2.08 16.98
C PHE A 46 7.03 2.78 18.13
N SER A 47 6.29 3.05 19.20
CA SER A 47 6.87 3.57 20.44
C SER A 47 6.22 2.90 21.65
N SER A 48 6.97 2.79 22.74
CA SER A 48 6.49 2.31 24.04
C SER A 48 6.26 3.44 25.04
N THR A 49 6.49 4.69 24.63
CA THR A 49 6.47 5.86 25.51
C THR A 49 5.77 7.00 24.79
N ILE A 50 4.79 7.61 25.46
CA ILE A 50 4.23 8.90 25.07
C ILE A 50 5.12 9.94 25.72
N THR A 51 5.95 10.63 24.93
CA THR A 51 6.57 11.86 25.42
C THR A 51 5.47 12.93 25.44
N ALA A 52 5.30 13.58 26.59
CA ALA A 52 4.35 14.68 26.78
C ALA A 52 4.69 15.90 25.91
#